data_AF-A0A2E9MDJ2-F1
#
_entry.id   AF-A0A2E9MDJ2-F1
#
_cell.length_a   1.000
_cell.length_b   1.000
_cell.length_c   1.000
_cell.angle_alpha   90.00
_cell.angle_beta   90.00
_cell.angle_gamma   90.00
#
_symmetry.space_group_name_H-M   'P 1'
#
loop_
_entity.id
_entity.type
_entity.pdbx_description
1 polymer ?
#
loop_
_entity_poly.entity_id
_entity_poly.type
_entity_poly.pdbx_seq_one_letter_code
_entity_poly.pdbx_strand_id
1 'polypeptide(L)'
;MASREFATDLVNEGHTASEEKLHAELAANPLTFEGAEKTQAGDVPVELLQPSDLGAIYDDAGKHVCGQAWAVIDSVHQPDKVIPQLLEMLREVLMASFRSKPEKRRHQDNARIALSVVSLDKVVGNANLKELYVRVSEDGQMHYVEDYEDGTFVDLFALREYKPARLASAARKEAEENETEALQTGRKYLYTVGRTNRLFGDSPSELINGCVKGDDGTTKVFTAF
;
A
#
# COMPACT_ATOMS: atom_id res chain seq x y z
N MET A 1 4.15 -17.96 -13.41
CA MET A 1 3.85 -17.04 -14.53
C MET A 1 2.34 -16.90 -14.71
N ALA A 2 1.59 -17.98 -14.94
CA ALA A 2 0.13 -17.93 -15.13
C ALA A 2 -0.65 -17.10 -14.09
N SER A 3 -0.43 -17.27 -12.78
CA SER A 3 -1.16 -16.51 -11.75
C SER A 3 -0.87 -15.01 -11.76
N ARG A 4 0.37 -14.61 -12.08
CA ARG A 4 0.76 -13.19 -12.13
C ARG A 4 0.19 -12.53 -13.39
N GLU A 5 0.28 -13.21 -14.52
CA GLU A 5 -0.30 -12.77 -15.79
C GLU A 5 -1.82 -12.59 -15.65
N PHE A 6 -2.52 -13.62 -15.15
CA PHE A 6 -3.94 -13.56 -14.84
C PHE A 6 -4.32 -12.35 -13.97
N ALA A 7 -3.61 -12.13 -12.85
CA ALA A 7 -3.89 -10.99 -11.98
C ALA A 7 -3.56 -9.64 -12.63
N THR A 8 -2.56 -9.61 -13.52
CA THR A 8 -2.19 -8.41 -14.28
C THR A 8 -3.28 -8.07 -15.30
N ASP A 9 -3.85 -9.07 -15.97
CA ASP A 9 -4.94 -8.89 -16.93
C ASP A 9 -6.22 -8.40 -16.24
N LEU A 10 -6.54 -8.91 -15.04
CA LEU A 10 -7.65 -8.38 -14.23
C LEU A 10 -7.56 -6.86 -14.02
N VAL A 11 -6.35 -6.36 -13.79
CA VAL A 11 -6.10 -4.91 -13.58
C VAL A 11 -6.15 -4.16 -14.90
N ASN A 12 -5.40 -4.62 -15.90
CA ASN A 12 -5.25 -3.93 -17.18
C ASN A 12 -6.56 -3.83 -17.96
N GLU A 13 -7.42 -4.84 -17.85
CA GLU A 13 -8.73 -4.87 -18.49
C GLU A 13 -9.82 -4.19 -17.65
N GLY A 14 -9.46 -3.70 -16.45
CA GLY A 14 -10.37 -2.94 -15.59
C GLY A 14 -11.43 -3.78 -14.88
N HIS A 15 -11.21 -5.09 -14.75
CA HIS A 15 -12.09 -5.99 -14.01
C HIS A 15 -12.05 -5.72 -12.51
N THR A 16 -10.95 -5.17 -12.01
CA THR A 16 -10.80 -4.75 -10.61
C THR A 16 -11.43 -3.39 -10.29
N ALA A 17 -12.19 -2.79 -11.20
CA ALA A 17 -12.87 -1.50 -10.95
C ALA A 17 -14.09 -1.62 -10.02
N SER A 18 -14.66 -2.82 -9.89
CA SER A 18 -15.74 -3.13 -8.94
C SER A 18 -15.79 -4.63 -8.62
N GLU A 19 -16.39 -4.99 -7.48
CA GLU A 19 -16.60 -6.40 -7.11
C GLU A 19 -17.43 -7.16 -8.16
N GLU A 20 -18.46 -6.52 -8.71
CA GLU A 20 -19.33 -7.11 -9.75
C GLU A 20 -18.56 -7.50 -11.01
N LYS A 21 -17.67 -6.63 -11.48
CA LYS A 21 -16.84 -6.91 -12.66
C LYS A 21 -15.83 -8.02 -12.38
N LEU A 22 -15.20 -7.97 -11.21
CA LEU A 22 -14.27 -9.00 -10.78
C LEU A 22 -14.97 -10.36 -10.76
N HIS A 23 -16.09 -10.48 -10.05
CA HIS A 23 -16.82 -11.75 -9.93
C HIS A 23 -17.31 -12.29 -11.27
N ALA A 24 -17.77 -11.40 -12.17
CA ALA A 24 -18.16 -11.79 -13.53
C ALA A 24 -16.98 -12.39 -14.30
N GLU A 25 -15.81 -11.75 -14.23
CA GLU A 25 -14.59 -12.22 -14.90
C GLU A 25 -14.08 -13.54 -14.31
N LEU A 26 -14.01 -13.65 -12.97
CA LEU A 26 -13.57 -14.88 -12.30
C LEU A 26 -14.47 -16.08 -12.62
N ALA A 27 -15.76 -15.84 -12.87
CA ALA A 27 -16.71 -16.87 -13.26
C ALA A 27 -16.63 -17.25 -14.75
N ALA A 28 -16.42 -16.27 -15.63
CA ALA A 28 -16.34 -16.48 -17.07
C ALA A 28 -15.01 -17.11 -17.50
N ASN A 29 -13.91 -16.61 -16.94
CA ASN A 29 -12.54 -16.99 -17.29
C ASN A 29 -11.77 -17.38 -16.01
N PRO A 30 -12.09 -18.51 -15.38
CA PRO A 30 -11.37 -18.94 -14.19
C PRO A 30 -9.90 -19.25 -14.51
N LEU A 31 -8.99 -18.96 -13.58
CA LEU A 31 -7.58 -19.33 -13.71
C LEU A 31 -7.47 -20.86 -13.81
N THR A 32 -6.77 -21.33 -14.83
CA THR A 32 -6.47 -22.76 -15.05
C THR A 32 -4.98 -23.01 -15.11
N PHE A 33 -4.55 -24.16 -14.59
CA PHE A 33 -3.17 -24.63 -14.70
C PHE A 33 -3.12 -25.76 -15.74
N GLU A 34 -2.66 -25.44 -16.95
CA GLU A 34 -2.59 -26.43 -18.04
C GLU A 34 -1.72 -27.64 -17.66
N GLY A 35 -2.25 -28.84 -17.92
CA GLY A 35 -1.54 -30.09 -17.65
C GLY A 35 -1.44 -30.48 -16.16
N ALA A 36 -2.07 -29.73 -15.25
CA ALA A 36 -2.11 -30.07 -13.84
C ALA A 36 -3.40 -30.81 -13.48
N GLU A 37 -3.27 -31.96 -12.82
CA GLU A 37 -4.42 -32.67 -12.26
C GLU A 37 -4.83 -32.06 -10.92
N LYS A 38 -6.14 -32.02 -10.66
CA LYS A 38 -6.65 -31.58 -9.36
C LYS A 38 -6.47 -32.70 -8.34
N THR A 39 -5.44 -32.60 -7.52
CA THR A 39 -5.05 -33.63 -6.54
C THR A 39 -5.56 -33.33 -5.13
N GLN A 40 -5.71 -32.05 -4.79
CA GLN A 40 -6.16 -31.62 -3.46
C GLN A 40 -7.68 -31.49 -3.36
N ALA A 41 -8.24 -32.05 -2.30
CA ALA A 41 -9.65 -31.92 -1.95
C ALA A 41 -9.85 -30.86 -0.85
N GLY A 42 -10.93 -30.09 -0.97
CA GLY A 42 -11.32 -29.07 0.02
C GLY A 42 -10.77 -27.68 -0.28
N ASP A 43 -11.16 -26.73 0.58
CA ASP A 43 -10.79 -25.33 0.46
C ASP A 43 -9.39 -25.07 1.05
N VAL A 44 -8.80 -23.93 0.66
CA VAL A 44 -7.56 -23.43 1.26
C VAL A 44 -7.77 -23.25 2.78
N PRO A 45 -6.84 -23.71 3.63
CA PRO A 45 -6.90 -23.50 5.07
C PRO A 45 -7.09 -22.02 5.42
N VAL A 46 -7.98 -21.73 6.37
CA VAL A 46 -8.35 -20.34 6.73
C VAL A 46 -7.16 -19.56 7.31
N GLU A 47 -6.21 -20.28 7.90
CA GLU A 47 -4.97 -19.71 8.45
C GLU A 47 -4.07 -19.14 7.36
N LEU A 48 -4.16 -19.68 6.13
CA LEU A 48 -3.40 -19.20 4.97
C LEU A 48 -4.12 -18.12 4.18
N LEU A 49 -5.43 -17.93 4.42
CA LEU A 49 -6.29 -17.00 3.67
C LEU A 49 -7.10 -16.11 4.61
N GLN A 50 -6.39 -15.40 5.48
CA GLN A 50 -6.99 -14.43 6.39
C GLN A 50 -7.41 -13.15 5.64
N PRO A 51 -8.50 -12.49 6.03
CA PRO A 51 -8.87 -11.17 5.51
C PRO A 51 -7.71 -10.18 5.66
N SER A 52 -7.41 -9.42 4.61
CA SER A 52 -6.16 -8.66 4.50
C SER A 52 -6.23 -7.19 4.94
N ASP A 53 -7.44 -6.68 5.26
CA ASP A 53 -7.75 -5.25 5.39
C ASP A 53 -7.43 -4.40 4.13
N LEU A 54 -7.19 -5.03 2.97
CA LEU A 54 -6.94 -4.36 1.69
C LEU A 54 -8.20 -4.18 0.82
N GLY A 55 -9.33 -4.72 1.27
CA GLY A 55 -10.63 -4.62 0.60
C GLY A 55 -11.03 -5.88 -0.17
N ALA A 56 -12.33 -5.97 -0.47
CA ALA A 56 -12.96 -7.16 -1.04
C ALA A 56 -12.36 -7.60 -2.38
N ILE A 57 -12.02 -6.67 -3.27
CA ILE A 57 -11.41 -6.99 -4.57
C ILE A 57 -10.11 -7.80 -4.40
N TYR A 58 -9.24 -7.40 -3.47
CA TYR A 58 -8.02 -8.15 -3.21
C TYR A 58 -8.31 -9.50 -2.53
N ASP A 59 -9.18 -9.52 -1.53
CA ASP A 59 -9.51 -10.74 -0.79
C ASP A 59 -10.17 -11.80 -1.68
N ASP A 60 -11.07 -11.39 -2.58
CA ASP A 60 -11.77 -12.28 -3.51
C ASP A 60 -10.85 -12.78 -4.64
N ALA A 61 -10.03 -11.91 -5.22
CA ALA A 61 -9.02 -12.32 -6.19
C ALA A 61 -8.01 -13.29 -5.56
N GLY A 62 -7.56 -13.00 -4.33
CA GLY A 62 -6.70 -13.86 -3.53
C GLY A 62 -7.34 -15.23 -3.28
N LYS A 63 -8.60 -15.24 -2.83
CA LYS A 63 -9.36 -16.48 -2.62
C LYS A 63 -9.44 -17.33 -3.88
N HIS A 64 -9.74 -16.71 -5.03
CA HIS A 64 -9.83 -17.43 -6.30
C HIS A 64 -8.49 -17.99 -6.74
N VAL A 65 -7.46 -17.15 -6.84
CA VAL A 65 -6.13 -17.57 -7.32
C VAL A 65 -5.52 -18.63 -6.40
N CYS A 66 -5.57 -18.42 -5.09
CA CYS A 66 -5.08 -19.40 -4.11
C CYS A 66 -5.92 -20.68 -4.13
N GLY A 67 -7.24 -20.61 -4.34
CA GLY A 67 -8.10 -21.78 -4.47
C GLY A 67 -7.79 -22.62 -5.71
N GLN A 68 -7.58 -21.98 -6.86
CA GLN A 68 -7.20 -22.70 -8.09
C GLN A 68 -5.81 -23.31 -7.95
N ALA A 69 -4.87 -22.60 -7.30
CA ALA A 69 -3.53 -23.13 -7.04
C ALA A 69 -3.57 -24.31 -6.06
N TRP A 70 -4.31 -24.18 -4.96
CA TRP A 70 -4.50 -25.21 -3.94
C TRP A 70 -4.97 -26.52 -4.58
N ALA A 71 -5.97 -26.46 -5.46
CA ALA A 71 -6.49 -27.64 -6.13
C ALA A 71 -5.45 -28.50 -6.87
N VAL A 72 -4.32 -27.92 -7.30
CA VAL A 72 -3.30 -28.58 -8.13
C VAL A 72 -1.93 -28.73 -7.45
N ILE A 73 -1.76 -28.20 -6.24
CA ILE A 73 -0.51 -28.34 -5.48
C ILE A 73 -0.64 -29.46 -4.44
N ASP A 74 0.51 -30.01 -4.07
CA ASP A 74 0.64 -31.17 -3.17
C ASP A 74 1.74 -30.87 -2.16
N SER A 75 1.93 -31.76 -1.18
CA SER A 75 2.94 -31.59 -0.12
C SER A 75 4.35 -31.32 -0.66
N VAL A 76 4.73 -31.93 -1.78
CA VAL A 76 6.04 -31.73 -2.43
C VAL A 76 6.26 -30.27 -2.88
N HIS A 77 5.18 -29.54 -3.15
CA HIS A 77 5.19 -28.15 -3.58
C HIS A 77 5.26 -27.16 -2.41
N GLN A 78 5.19 -27.62 -1.15
CA GLN A 78 5.23 -26.78 0.06
C GLN A 78 4.11 -25.73 0.06
N PRO A 79 2.83 -26.15 0.12
CA PRO A 79 1.68 -25.26 0.01
C PRO A 79 1.63 -24.19 1.10
N ASP A 80 2.19 -24.47 2.27
CA ASP A 80 2.40 -23.55 3.39
C ASP A 80 3.31 -22.36 3.05
N LYS A 81 4.11 -22.47 1.98
CA LYS A 81 4.94 -21.38 1.45
C LYS A 81 4.39 -20.80 0.16
N VAL A 82 3.87 -21.64 -0.73
CA VAL A 82 3.35 -21.21 -2.03
C VAL A 82 2.16 -20.27 -1.88
N ILE A 83 1.21 -20.57 -0.98
CA ILE A 83 0.02 -19.73 -0.80
C ILE A 83 0.40 -18.32 -0.30
N PRO A 84 1.23 -18.16 0.75
CA PRO A 84 1.73 -16.83 1.12
C PRO A 84 2.46 -16.09 -0.01
N GLN A 85 3.31 -16.78 -0.78
CA GLN A 85 4.02 -16.17 -1.91
C GLN A 85 3.07 -15.69 -3.02
N LEU A 86 1.98 -16.41 -3.27
CA LEU A 86 0.94 -15.97 -4.20
C LEU A 86 0.25 -14.70 -3.68
N LEU A 87 -0.07 -14.62 -2.40
CA LEU A 87 -0.66 -13.42 -1.80
C LEU A 87 0.29 -12.23 -1.86
N GLU A 88 1.58 -12.41 -1.57
CA GLU A 88 2.60 -11.36 -1.72
C GLU A 88 2.67 -10.85 -3.17
N MET A 89 2.70 -11.76 -4.14
CA MET A 89 2.66 -11.42 -5.56
C MET A 89 1.38 -10.64 -5.93
N LEU A 90 0.22 -11.08 -5.44
CA LEU A 90 -1.04 -10.39 -5.70
C LEU A 90 -1.07 -8.99 -5.09
N ARG A 91 -0.40 -8.77 -3.95
CA ARG A 91 -0.31 -7.42 -3.34
C ARG A 91 0.37 -6.44 -4.28
N GLU A 92 1.46 -6.86 -4.91
CA GLU A 92 2.18 -6.03 -5.89
C GLU A 92 1.31 -5.67 -7.09
N VAL A 93 0.60 -6.66 -7.63
CA VAL A 93 -0.16 -6.51 -8.88
C VAL A 93 -1.46 -5.73 -8.66
N LEU A 94 -2.18 -5.99 -7.57
CA LEU A 94 -3.51 -5.44 -7.31
C LEU A 94 -3.50 -4.15 -6.49
N MET A 95 -2.34 -3.56 -6.20
CA MET A 95 -2.20 -2.39 -5.31
C MET A 95 -3.11 -1.21 -5.68
N ALA A 96 -3.31 -0.97 -6.97
CA ALA A 96 -4.19 0.11 -7.45
C ALA A 96 -5.68 -0.10 -7.09
N SER A 97 -6.06 -1.35 -6.81
CA SER A 97 -7.43 -1.78 -6.52
C SER A 97 -7.74 -1.85 -5.03
N PHE A 98 -6.76 -1.54 -4.16
CA PHE A 98 -6.96 -1.60 -2.72
C PHE A 98 -7.99 -0.56 -2.25
N ARG A 99 -8.68 -0.93 -1.17
CA ARG A 99 -9.61 -0.10 -0.39
C ARG A 99 -9.31 -0.31 1.09
N SER A 100 -8.18 0.25 1.53
CA SER A 100 -7.67 0.10 2.90
C SER A 100 -8.38 1.04 3.87
N LYS A 101 -8.59 0.63 5.12
CA LYS A 101 -9.17 1.50 6.14
C LYS A 101 -8.26 2.70 6.46
N PRO A 102 -8.69 3.96 6.20
CA PRO A 102 -7.85 5.12 6.45
C PRO A 102 -7.65 5.41 7.95
N GLU A 103 -6.45 5.87 8.29
CA GLU A 103 -6.09 6.46 9.58
C GLU A 103 -5.95 7.98 9.43
N LYS A 104 -6.53 8.75 10.36
CA LYS A 104 -6.40 10.21 10.38
C LYS A 104 -5.15 10.61 11.15
N ARG A 105 -4.20 11.26 10.47
CA ARG A 105 -2.93 11.72 11.07
C ARG A 105 -2.63 13.17 10.69
N ARG A 106 -2.17 13.96 11.65
CA ARG A 106 -1.81 15.38 11.43
C ARG A 106 -0.43 15.49 10.78
N HIS A 107 -0.29 16.42 9.85
CA HIS A 107 1.00 16.75 9.24
C HIS A 107 1.71 17.88 9.99
N GLN A 108 3.05 17.89 10.02
CA GLN A 108 3.81 18.94 10.71
C GLN A 108 3.61 20.33 10.08
N ASP A 109 3.59 20.43 8.76
CA ASP A 109 3.52 21.71 8.04
C ASP A 109 2.12 22.35 8.14
N ASN A 110 1.09 21.54 8.41
CA ASN A 110 -0.26 22.03 8.65
C ASN A 110 -0.99 21.15 9.66
N ALA A 111 -0.82 21.44 10.94
CA ALA A 111 -1.40 20.66 12.03
C ALA A 111 -2.93 20.80 12.18
N ARG A 112 -3.56 21.74 11.45
CA ARG A 112 -5.01 21.90 11.40
C ARG A 112 -5.67 20.86 10.50
N ILE A 113 -4.93 20.30 9.55
CA ILE A 113 -5.44 19.30 8.61
C ILE A 113 -4.94 17.91 9.03
N ALA A 114 -5.89 16.97 9.12
CA ALA A 114 -5.58 15.56 9.25
C ALA A 114 -5.64 14.89 7.87
N LEU A 115 -4.53 14.30 7.45
CA LEU A 115 -4.47 13.48 6.25
C LEU A 115 -5.04 12.09 6.52
N SER A 116 -5.75 11.55 5.54
CA SER A 116 -6.07 10.13 5.46
C SER A 116 -4.84 9.38 4.98
N VAL A 117 -4.32 8.48 5.81
CA VAL A 117 -3.14 7.67 5.50
C VAL A 117 -3.35 6.21 5.87
N VAL A 118 -2.54 5.32 5.30
CA VAL A 118 -2.41 3.93 5.75
C VAL A 118 -0.93 3.65 5.99
N SER A 119 -0.64 2.79 6.98
CA SER A 119 0.73 2.36 7.23
C SER A 119 1.20 1.42 6.12
N LEU A 120 2.46 1.56 5.72
CA LEU A 120 2.98 0.89 4.52
C LEU A 120 3.13 -0.61 4.73
N ASP A 121 3.35 -1.07 5.95
CA ASP A 121 3.34 -2.49 6.31
C ASP A 121 2.03 -3.20 5.95
N LYS A 122 0.89 -2.52 6.14
CA LYS A 122 -0.43 -3.07 5.79
C LYS A 122 -0.60 -3.20 4.29
N VAL A 123 -0.14 -2.20 3.52
CA VAL A 123 -0.23 -2.18 2.06
C VAL A 123 0.63 -3.30 1.47
N VAL A 124 1.92 -3.34 1.84
CA VAL A 124 2.90 -4.20 1.16
C VAL A 124 3.13 -5.54 1.85
N GLY A 125 2.63 -5.74 3.07
CA GLY A 125 2.84 -6.97 3.85
C GLY A 125 4.21 -7.05 4.55
N ASN A 126 4.94 -5.94 4.68
CA ASN A 126 6.26 -5.92 5.31
C ASN A 126 6.27 -5.13 6.64
N ALA A 127 6.34 -5.85 7.76
CA ALA A 127 6.34 -5.28 9.11
C ALA A 127 7.49 -4.28 9.40
N ASN A 128 8.59 -4.34 8.65
CA ASN A 128 9.69 -3.38 8.79
C ASN A 128 9.29 -1.96 8.39
N LEU A 129 8.21 -1.81 7.62
CA LEU A 129 7.77 -0.54 7.04
C LEU A 129 6.64 0.13 7.84
N LYS A 130 6.30 -0.38 9.03
CA LYS A 130 5.16 0.10 9.85
C LYS A 130 5.21 1.57 10.27
N GLU A 131 6.41 2.17 10.29
CA GLU A 131 6.60 3.59 10.64
C GLU A 131 6.50 4.53 9.41
N LEU A 132 6.37 3.95 8.21
CA LEU A 132 6.12 4.66 6.97
C LEU A 132 4.63 4.62 6.64
N TYR A 133 4.17 5.69 6.01
CA TYR A 133 2.78 5.91 5.67
C TYR A 133 2.66 6.46 4.26
N VAL A 134 1.55 6.14 3.62
CA VAL A 134 1.16 6.68 2.31
C VAL A 134 -0.22 7.29 2.43
N ARG A 135 -0.48 8.32 1.61
CA ARG A 135 -1.79 8.97 1.58
C ARG A 135 -2.81 8.08 0.87
N VAL A 136 -4.02 8.08 1.39
CA VAL A 136 -5.19 7.45 0.78
C VAL A 136 -6.34 8.45 0.73
N SER A 137 -7.29 8.20 -0.16
CA SER A 137 -8.60 8.87 -0.16
C SER A 137 -9.45 8.46 1.04
N GLU A 138 -10.61 9.09 1.21
CA GLU A 138 -11.56 8.73 2.28
C GLU A 138 -12.14 7.31 2.12
N ASP A 139 -12.25 6.82 0.89
CA ASP A 139 -12.68 5.45 0.59
C ASP A 139 -11.52 4.43 0.65
N GLY A 140 -10.30 4.87 0.97
CA GLY A 140 -9.17 3.98 1.20
C GLY A 140 -8.34 3.62 -0.02
N GLN A 141 -8.58 4.26 -1.16
CA GLN A 141 -7.77 4.10 -2.36
C GLN A 141 -6.44 4.85 -2.21
N MET A 142 -5.36 4.27 -2.74
CA MET A 142 -4.05 4.92 -2.82
C MET A 142 -4.15 6.27 -3.53
N HIS A 143 -3.62 7.33 -2.90
CA HIS A 143 -3.61 8.66 -3.48
C HIS A 143 -2.35 8.86 -4.34
N TYR A 144 -2.50 8.68 -5.64
CA TYR A 144 -1.47 8.99 -6.62
C TYR A 144 -1.41 10.49 -6.92
N VAL A 145 -0.22 11.00 -7.23
CA VAL A 145 -0.01 12.41 -7.56
C VAL A 145 -0.13 12.59 -9.07
N GLU A 146 -1.35 12.88 -9.54
CA GLU A 146 -1.71 12.91 -10.96
C GLU A 146 -0.86 13.90 -11.78
N ASP A 147 -0.57 15.08 -11.24
CA ASP A 147 0.21 16.13 -11.92
C ASP A 147 1.74 15.93 -11.83
N TYR A 148 2.22 14.76 -11.40
CA TYR A 148 3.65 14.45 -11.26
C TYR A 148 4.06 13.27 -12.14
N GLU A 149 4.98 13.54 -13.08
CA GLU A 149 5.51 12.57 -14.05
C GLU A 149 4.40 11.83 -14.82
N ASP A 150 4.22 10.53 -14.57
CA ASP A 150 3.24 9.66 -15.22
C ASP A 150 2.00 9.39 -14.37
N GLY A 151 1.86 10.07 -13.22
CA GLY A 151 0.75 9.89 -12.30
C GLY A 151 0.84 8.62 -11.47
N THR A 152 1.97 7.92 -11.42
CA THR A 152 2.13 6.68 -10.63
C THR A 152 2.80 6.88 -9.27
N PHE A 153 3.21 8.11 -8.97
CA PHE A 153 3.93 8.44 -7.75
C PHE A 153 3.00 8.70 -6.57
N VAL A 154 3.47 8.36 -5.37
CA VAL A 154 2.80 8.65 -4.10
C VAL A 154 3.74 9.38 -3.14
N ASP A 155 3.15 10.17 -2.25
CA ASP A 155 3.91 10.79 -1.16
C ASP A 155 4.15 9.79 -0.03
N LEU A 156 5.40 9.72 0.42
CA LEU A 156 5.86 8.87 1.51
C LEU A 156 6.04 9.72 2.76
N PHE A 157 5.39 9.31 3.85
CA PHE A 157 5.44 9.98 5.14
C PHE A 157 6.08 9.09 6.20
N ALA A 158 6.70 9.72 7.21
CA ALA A 158 7.13 9.04 8.43
C ALA A 158 6.51 9.71 9.65
N LEU A 159 6.14 8.91 10.63
CA LEU A 159 5.62 9.41 11.89
C LEU A 159 6.80 9.75 12.83
N ARG A 160 7.02 11.03 13.11
CA ARG A 160 8.12 11.47 14.00
C ARG A 160 7.61 12.30 15.17
N GLU A 161 8.28 12.16 16.30
CA GLU A 161 8.03 13.03 17.45
C GLU A 161 8.46 14.46 17.11
N TYR A 162 7.56 15.43 17.28
CA TYR A 162 7.90 16.83 17.13
C TYR A 162 8.76 17.28 18.32
N LYS A 163 10.06 17.36 18.08
CA LYS A 163 11.04 17.91 19.02
C LYS A 163 11.45 19.29 18.53
N PRO A 164 11.18 20.36 19.29
CA PRO A 164 11.59 21.71 18.91
C PRO A 164 13.12 21.81 19.02
N ALA A 165 13.83 21.57 17.92
CA ALA A 165 15.26 21.83 17.83
C ALA A 165 15.48 23.33 17.56
N ARG A 166 15.52 24.15 18.62
CA ARG A 166 16.05 25.53 18.66
C ARG A 166 15.52 26.58 17.65
N LEU A 167 14.56 26.25 16.77
CA LEU A 167 13.85 27.16 15.86
C LEU A 167 12.61 27.83 16.50
N ALA A 168 12.54 27.78 17.84
CA ALA A 168 11.37 28.18 18.63
C ALA A 168 11.02 29.68 18.59
N SER A 169 11.85 30.54 18.00
CA SER A 169 11.52 31.96 17.82
C SER A 169 10.78 32.22 16.52
N ALA A 170 11.23 31.67 15.38
CA ALA A 170 10.62 31.93 14.08
C ALA A 170 9.22 31.31 13.96
N ALA A 171 9.05 30.03 14.33
CA ALA A 171 7.76 29.35 14.21
C ALA A 171 6.72 29.81 15.25
N ARG A 172 7.15 30.26 16.44
CA ARG A 172 6.22 30.94 17.38
C ARG A 172 5.82 32.30 16.88
N LYS A 173 6.77 33.07 16.34
CA LYS A 173 6.52 34.42 15.83
C LYS A 173 5.63 34.38 14.59
N GLU A 174 5.83 33.41 13.70
CA GLU A 174 4.95 33.17 12.55
C GLU A 174 3.57 32.64 12.98
N ALA A 175 3.50 31.81 14.02
CA ALA A 175 2.21 31.37 14.57
C ALA A 175 1.44 32.51 15.25
N GLU A 176 2.14 33.41 15.96
CA GLU A 176 1.59 34.64 16.53
C GLU A 176 1.18 35.65 15.44
N GLU A 177 1.98 35.79 14.37
CA GLU A 177 1.71 36.69 13.24
C GLU A 177 0.54 36.20 12.36
N ASN A 178 0.36 34.89 12.22
CA ASN A 178 -0.68 34.29 11.36
C ASN A 178 -1.89 33.73 12.12
N GLU A 179 -2.02 34.00 13.43
CA GLU A 179 -3.07 33.45 14.30
C GLU A 179 -3.24 31.93 14.15
N THR A 180 -2.12 31.20 14.06
CA THR A 180 -2.11 29.74 13.95
C THR A 180 -1.82 29.06 15.28
N GLU A 181 -2.42 27.89 15.51
CA GLU A 181 -2.15 27.11 16.73
C GLU A 181 -0.70 26.60 16.69
N ALA A 182 0.09 26.91 17.72
CA ALA A 182 1.44 26.41 17.85
C ALA A 182 1.48 24.87 17.93
N LEU A 183 2.44 24.25 17.24
CA LEU A 183 2.66 22.80 17.29
C LEU A 183 2.95 22.34 18.73
N GLN A 184 2.18 21.36 19.21
CA GLN A 184 2.36 20.80 20.55
C GLN A 184 3.56 19.85 20.58
N THR A 185 4.47 20.07 21.52
CA THR A 185 5.69 19.28 21.71
C THR A 185 5.38 17.89 22.28
N GLY A 186 6.16 16.88 21.90
CA GLY A 186 5.99 15.49 22.36
C GLY A 186 4.87 14.70 21.65
N ARG A 187 4.08 15.34 20.79
CA ARG A 187 3.16 14.63 19.87
C ARG A 187 3.89 14.16 18.62
N LYS A 188 3.44 13.03 18.08
CA LYS A 188 3.92 12.52 16.79
C LYS A 188 3.12 13.15 15.65
N TYR A 189 3.81 13.66 14.64
CA TYR A 189 3.24 14.22 13.41
C TYR A 189 3.76 13.45 12.20
N LEU A 190 3.03 13.47 11.09
CA LEU A 190 3.55 13.02 9.81
C LEU A 190 4.53 14.05 9.27
N TYR A 191 5.61 13.55 8.68
CA TYR A 191 6.63 14.29 7.98
C TYR A 191 6.74 13.71 6.57
N THR A 192 6.61 14.53 5.53
CA THR A 192 6.97 14.12 4.18
C THR A 192 8.44 13.73 4.15
N VAL A 193 8.73 12.51 3.72
CA VAL A 193 10.09 11.99 3.58
C VAL A 193 10.53 12.00 2.13
N GLY A 194 9.60 11.92 1.20
CA GLY A 194 9.85 12.02 -0.23
C GLY A 194 8.65 11.56 -1.03
N ARG A 195 8.88 11.38 -2.32
CA ARG A 195 7.91 10.85 -3.28
C ARG A 195 8.52 9.65 -4.00
N THR A 196 7.73 8.60 -4.21
CA THR A 196 8.19 7.34 -4.80
C THR A 196 7.08 6.69 -5.62
N ASN A 197 7.45 5.93 -6.64
CA ASN A 197 6.57 4.97 -7.33
C ASN A 197 6.96 3.51 -7.00
N ARG A 198 7.88 3.32 -6.05
CA ARG A 198 8.31 2.03 -5.52
C ARG A 198 7.95 1.94 -4.05
N LEU A 199 6.97 1.12 -3.74
CA LEU A 199 6.46 0.91 -2.38
C LEU A 199 6.94 -0.41 -1.75
N PHE A 200 7.30 -1.38 -2.58
CA PHE A 200 7.82 -2.67 -2.15
C PHE A 200 9.34 -2.57 -1.99
N GLY A 201 9.81 -2.84 -0.77
CA GLY A 201 11.21 -2.84 -0.39
C GLY A 201 11.38 -3.51 0.97
N ASP A 202 12.60 -3.88 1.32
CA ASP A 202 12.89 -4.68 2.50
C ASP A 202 12.98 -3.82 3.77
N SER A 203 13.39 -2.55 3.61
CA SER A 203 13.67 -1.64 4.73
C SER A 203 13.22 -0.19 4.47
N PRO A 204 12.98 0.59 5.54
CA PRO A 204 12.68 2.02 5.40
C PRO A 204 13.77 2.79 4.67
N SER A 205 15.04 2.48 4.94
CA SER A 205 16.18 3.16 4.31
C SER A 205 16.23 2.95 2.81
N GLU A 206 15.93 1.75 2.34
CA GLU A 206 15.86 1.44 0.91
C GLU A 206 14.81 2.29 0.21
N LEU A 207 13.59 2.33 0.75
CA LEU A 207 12.50 3.13 0.17
C LEU A 207 12.81 4.63 0.17
N ILE A 208 13.33 5.15 1.28
CA ILE A 208 13.72 6.56 1.40
C ILE A 208 14.85 6.91 0.43
N ASN A 209 15.78 5.99 0.21
CA ASN A 209 16.87 6.16 -0.75
C ASN A 209 16.35 6.11 -2.19
N GLY A 210 15.30 5.33 -2.46
CA GLY A 210 14.62 5.25 -3.76
C GLY A 210 13.70 6.42 -4.08
N CYS A 211 13.37 7.27 -3.10
CA CYS A 211 12.59 8.49 -3.34
C CYS A 211 13.30 9.43 -4.33
N VAL A 212 12.50 10.25 -5.03
CA VAL A 212 12.95 11.29 -5.96
C VAL A 212 14.05 12.16 -5.34
N LYS A 213 15.10 12.41 -6.12
CA LYS A 213 16.26 13.22 -5.71
C LYS A 213 16.19 14.63 -6.28
N GLY A 214 16.69 15.60 -5.51
CA GLY A 214 16.96 16.94 -5.99
C GLY A 214 18.30 17.02 -6.72
N ASP A 215 18.63 18.21 -7.22
CA ASP A 215 19.87 18.47 -7.97
C ASP A 215 21.14 18.26 -7.13
N ASP A 216 21.02 18.34 -5.81
CA ASP A 216 22.11 18.09 -4.85
C ASP A 216 22.29 16.61 -4.49
N GLY A 217 21.50 15.70 -5.09
CA GLY A 217 21.51 14.27 -4.83
C GLY A 217 20.82 13.85 -3.53
N THR A 218 20.26 14.79 -2.76
CA THR A 218 19.47 14.48 -1.56
C THR A 218 18.02 14.19 -1.90
N THR A 219 17.28 13.51 -1.00
CA THR A 219 15.85 13.25 -1.24
C THR A 219 15.07 14.56 -1.27
N LYS A 220 14.37 14.80 -2.38
CA LYS A 220 13.51 15.96 -2.56
C LYS A 220 12.26 15.80 -1.68
N VAL A 221 12.02 16.78 -0.82
CA VAL A 221 10.82 16.85 0.01
C VAL A 221 9.78 17.72 -0.68
N PHE A 222 8.58 17.20 -0.86
CA PHE A 222 7.46 17.87 -1.51
C PHE A 222 6.48 18.42 -0.47
N THR A 223 5.80 19.51 -0.80
CA THR A 223 4.67 19.99 0.02
C THR A 223 3.49 19.03 -0.13
N ALA A 224 2.87 18.69 0.99
CA ALA A 224 1.69 17.82 1.01
C ALA A 224 0.36 18.59 0.78
N PHE A 225 0.45 19.91 0.68
CA PHE A 225 -0.63 20.88 0.56
C PHE A 225 -0.30 21.91 -0.54
#